data_AF-A0A1M5U9B4-F1
#
_entry.id   AF-A0A1M5U9B4-F1
#
_cell.length_a   1.000
_cell.length_b   1.000
_cell.length_c   1.000
_cell.angle_alpha   90.00
_cell.angle_beta   90.00
_cell.angle_gamma   90.00
#
_symmetry.space_group_name_H-M   'P 1'
#
loop_
_entity.id
_entity.type
_entity.pdbx_description
1 polymer ?
#
loop_
_entity_poly.entity_id
_entity_poly.type
_entity_poly.pdbx_seq_one_letter_code
_entity_poly.pdbx_strand_id
1 'polypeptide(L)'
;MKLIYVSFPLSDNSKYNKENVDKYCKYALEQRCLPVTPIAIIEQLERVSDGKDQIFNKRLELIKRCDELWFFEKEYTSNMINEIQVAKSLNIAVRYIDFEGKSDKSNVLENYQSKYEKAKRVYNYQKYLKGVNDLLYSGDLYKIDYSFKSYLEGRIEDDDILSETQKKYLSNKLHSYPFTFDYLDKGYRYIWNLNNDIRNDTLYVRTMYFIKFLEWGDKKVSLMKKMFNFIRNDKAISEHRKRKIVEDLYYEIVKQSELEKHPKNFMLKEIYKYEDIHDLLEAFLED
;
A
#
# COMPACT_ATOMS: atom_id res chain seq x y z
N MET A 1 -41.09 -1.07 13.67
CA MET A 1 -40.46 0.21 13.28
C MET A 1 -39.20 -0.13 12.52
N LYS A 2 -38.96 0.46 11.34
CA LYS A 2 -37.78 0.14 10.53
C LYS A 2 -36.56 0.93 10.99
N LEU A 3 -35.39 0.30 10.99
CA LEU A 3 -34.10 0.93 11.19
C LEU A 3 -33.51 1.35 9.84
N ILE A 4 -33.25 2.63 9.66
CA ILE A 4 -32.85 3.19 8.36
C ILE A 4 -31.45 3.78 8.47
N TYR A 5 -30.52 3.28 7.65
CA TYR A 5 -29.22 3.90 7.51
C TYR A 5 -29.34 5.14 6.62
N VAL A 6 -28.97 6.31 7.13
CA VAL A 6 -28.98 7.57 6.37
C VAL A 6 -27.59 7.82 5.81
N SER A 7 -27.44 7.63 4.50
CA SER A 7 -26.22 7.88 3.73
C SER A 7 -26.18 9.34 3.27
N PHE A 8 -25.06 10.02 3.53
CA PHE A 8 -24.82 11.42 3.17
C PHE A 8 -23.33 11.64 2.86
N PRO A 9 -22.95 12.75 2.19
CA PRO A 9 -21.55 13.03 1.87
C PRO A 9 -20.70 13.19 3.13
N LEU A 10 -19.62 12.42 3.20
CA LEU A 10 -18.54 12.63 4.17
C LEU A 10 -17.37 13.22 3.39
N SER A 11 -17.03 14.48 3.66
CA SER A 11 -15.91 15.16 3.02
C SER A 11 -14.64 15.00 3.86
N ASP A 12 -13.53 14.66 3.20
CA ASP A 12 -12.24 14.46 3.88
C ASP A 12 -11.63 15.76 4.45
N ASN A 13 -12.11 16.93 3.99
CA ASN A 13 -11.58 18.25 4.32
C ASN A 13 -12.63 19.27 4.81
N SER A 14 -13.90 18.89 5.00
CA SER A 14 -14.90 19.82 5.52
C SER A 14 -15.88 19.15 6.49
N LYS A 15 -16.56 19.96 7.31
CA LYS A 15 -17.66 19.47 8.12
C LYS A 15 -18.80 19.07 7.19
N TYR A 16 -19.33 17.86 7.40
CA TYR A 16 -20.61 17.44 6.84
C TYR A 16 -21.68 18.50 7.10
N ASN A 17 -22.66 18.63 6.21
CA ASN A 17 -23.75 19.57 6.43
C ASN A 17 -24.72 18.99 7.48
N LYS A 18 -24.47 19.33 8.76
CA LYS A 18 -25.26 18.86 9.90
C LYS A 18 -26.74 19.23 9.76
N GLU A 19 -27.06 20.40 9.22
CA GLU A 19 -28.45 20.82 8.98
C GLU A 19 -29.15 19.90 7.98
N ASN A 20 -28.45 19.42 6.96
CA ASN A 20 -29.01 18.45 6.01
C ASN A 20 -29.23 17.09 6.68
N VAL A 21 -28.26 16.60 7.45
CA VAL A 21 -28.39 15.33 8.18
C VAL A 21 -29.57 15.37 9.14
N ASP A 22 -29.77 16.48 9.86
CA ASP A 22 -30.91 16.67 10.76
C ASP A 22 -32.25 16.66 10.01
N LYS A 23 -32.31 17.32 8.84
CA LYS A 23 -33.50 17.26 7.95
C LYS A 23 -33.80 15.84 7.49
N TYR A 24 -32.78 15.06 7.14
CA TYR A 24 -32.93 13.68 6.69
C TYR A 24 -33.45 12.78 7.81
N CYS A 25 -32.91 12.95 9.02
CA CYS A 25 -33.38 12.24 10.21
C CYS A 25 -34.83 12.61 10.55
N LYS A 26 -35.16 13.90 10.49
CA LYS A 26 -36.53 14.38 10.70
C LYS A 26 -37.50 13.73 9.71
N TYR A 27 -37.16 13.68 8.44
CA TYR A 27 -37.96 13.01 7.42
C TYR A 27 -38.16 11.51 7.74
N ALA A 28 -37.10 10.80 8.12
CA ALA A 28 -37.22 9.39 8.49
C ALA A 28 -38.15 9.17 9.71
N LEU A 29 -38.05 10.04 10.72
CA LEU A 29 -38.94 10.01 11.89
C LEU A 29 -40.41 10.26 11.50
N GLU A 30 -40.67 11.22 10.60
CA GLU A 30 -42.01 11.48 10.06
C GLU A 30 -42.59 10.26 9.30
N GLN A 31 -41.73 9.46 8.68
CA GLN A 31 -42.08 8.18 8.06
C GLN A 31 -42.15 7.00 9.06
N ARG A 32 -42.17 7.26 10.37
CA ARG A 32 -42.20 6.27 11.46
C ARG A 32 -41.04 5.26 11.39
N CYS A 33 -39.88 5.74 10.96
CA CYS A 33 -38.64 4.99 10.90
C CYS A 33 -37.64 5.54 11.92
N LEU A 34 -36.73 4.69 12.40
CA LEU A 34 -35.62 5.08 13.28
C LEU A 34 -34.37 5.34 12.42
N PRO A 35 -33.94 6.60 12.24
CA PRO A 35 -32.73 6.89 11.49
C PRO A 35 -31.47 6.55 12.29
N VAL A 36 -30.49 5.95 11.60
CA VAL A 36 -29.12 5.73 12.06
C VAL A 36 -28.20 6.52 11.15
N THR A 37 -27.41 7.42 11.72
CA THR A 37 -26.40 8.18 10.99
C THR A 37 -25.01 7.66 11.37
N PRO A 38 -24.12 7.40 10.41
CA PRO A 38 -22.74 7.00 10.71
C PRO A 38 -21.97 8.05 11.54
N ILE A 39 -22.39 9.32 11.50
CA ILE A 39 -21.65 10.42 12.11
C ILE A 39 -21.42 10.25 13.61
N ALA A 40 -22.45 9.84 14.36
CA ALA A 40 -22.36 9.70 15.80
C ALA A 40 -21.31 8.64 16.19
N ILE A 41 -21.22 7.59 15.39
CA ILE A 41 -20.26 6.50 15.60
C ILE A 41 -18.88 6.89 15.10
N ILE A 42 -18.76 7.62 13.99
CA ILE A 42 -17.49 8.16 13.51
C ILE A 42 -16.89 9.07 14.59
N GLU A 43 -17.64 10.07 15.08
CA GLU A 43 -17.17 11.01 16.10
C GLU A 43 -16.74 10.30 17.40
N GLN A 44 -17.42 9.20 17.78
CA GLN A 44 -17.03 8.41 18.94
C GLN A 44 -15.77 7.59 18.67
N LEU A 45 -15.66 6.95 17.51
CA LEU A 45 -14.52 6.11 17.13
C LEU A 45 -13.24 6.93 16.92
N GLU A 46 -13.35 8.15 16.38
CA GLU A 46 -12.22 9.08 16.22
C GLU A 46 -11.61 9.51 17.56
N ARG A 47 -12.38 9.50 18.66
CA ARG A 47 -11.85 9.81 20.00
C ARG A 47 -11.04 8.66 20.62
N VAL A 48 -11.20 7.44 20.11
CA VAL A 48 -10.63 6.22 20.71
C VAL A 48 -9.69 5.46 19.76
N SER A 49 -9.49 5.96 18.54
CA SER A 49 -8.66 5.33 17.52
C SER A 49 -8.09 6.36 16.54
N ASP A 50 -6.80 6.24 16.23
CA ASP A 50 -6.13 7.07 15.22
C ASP A 50 -6.25 6.49 13.80
N GLY A 51 -6.79 5.28 13.66
CA GLY A 51 -6.86 4.56 12.39
C GLY A 51 -8.07 4.95 11.55
N LYS A 52 -7.98 6.04 10.77
CA LYS A 52 -9.07 6.52 9.88
C LYS A 52 -9.72 5.41 9.05
N ASP A 53 -8.92 4.53 8.43
CA ASP A 53 -9.45 3.42 7.62
C ASP A 53 -10.22 2.39 8.46
N GLN A 54 -9.80 2.13 9.70
CA GLN A 54 -10.53 1.23 10.60
C GLN A 54 -11.88 1.83 11.01
N ILE A 55 -11.94 3.14 11.24
CA ILE A 55 -13.18 3.86 11.58
C ILE A 55 -14.15 3.81 10.39
N PHE A 56 -13.65 4.10 9.19
CA PHE A 56 -14.43 4.10 7.95
C PHE A 56 -14.96 2.71 7.58
N ASN A 57 -14.21 1.64 7.88
CA ASN A 57 -14.69 0.28 7.67
C ASN A 57 -15.69 -0.15 8.74
N LYS A 58 -15.45 0.20 10.02
CA LYS A 58 -16.33 -0.17 11.13
C LYS A 58 -17.73 0.44 11.01
N ARG A 59 -17.88 1.65 10.47
CA ARG A 59 -19.24 2.22 10.27
C ARG A 59 -20.10 1.39 9.32
N LEU A 60 -19.50 0.70 8.34
CA LEU A 60 -20.25 -0.11 7.37
C LEU A 60 -20.92 -1.32 8.05
N GLU A 61 -20.44 -1.74 9.23
CA GLU A 61 -21.11 -2.75 10.05
C GLU A 61 -22.51 -2.33 10.51
N LEU A 62 -22.80 -1.02 10.56
CA LEU A 62 -24.13 -0.53 10.90
C LEU A 62 -25.15 -0.84 9.81
N ILE A 63 -24.73 -0.82 8.54
CA ILE A 63 -25.59 -1.12 7.41
C ILE A 63 -26.18 -2.52 7.57
N LYS A 64 -25.36 -3.50 7.98
CA LYS A 64 -25.79 -4.90 8.24
C LYS A 64 -26.92 -5.04 9.25
N ARG A 65 -27.16 -4.03 10.08
CA ARG A 65 -28.19 -4.03 11.15
C ARG A 65 -29.42 -3.21 10.76
N CYS A 66 -29.37 -2.50 9.64
CA CYS A 66 -30.46 -1.66 9.16
C CYS A 66 -31.34 -2.44 8.18
N ASP A 67 -32.63 -2.08 8.14
CA ASP A 67 -33.60 -2.66 7.21
C ASP A 67 -33.45 -2.08 5.81
N GLU A 68 -33.09 -0.79 5.71
CA GLU A 68 -32.93 -0.08 4.44
C GLU A 68 -31.83 0.98 4.55
N LEU A 69 -31.27 1.38 3.40
CA LEU A 69 -30.36 2.51 3.25
C LEU A 69 -31.02 3.61 2.43
N TRP A 70 -31.11 4.81 2.99
CA TRP A 70 -31.69 5.98 2.33
C TRP A 70 -30.62 7.02 2.04
N PHE A 71 -30.71 7.64 0.87
CA PHE A 71 -29.89 8.80 0.50
C PHE A 71 -30.77 9.85 -0.18
N PHE A 72 -30.38 11.11 -0.03
CA PHE A 72 -31.21 12.26 -0.39
C PHE A 72 -30.54 13.19 -1.39
N GLU A 73 -29.23 13.05 -1.57
CA GLU A 73 -28.46 13.91 -2.47
C GLU A 73 -28.39 13.34 -3.88
N LYS A 74 -28.28 14.24 -4.85
CA LYS A 74 -28.22 13.93 -6.27
C LYS A 74 -26.82 13.51 -6.73
N GLU A 75 -25.81 13.94 -6.00
CA GLU A 75 -24.40 13.67 -6.28
C GLU A 75 -23.91 12.55 -5.37
N TYR A 76 -23.15 11.63 -5.95
CA TYR A 76 -22.62 10.48 -5.24
C TYR A 76 -21.15 10.73 -4.89
N THR A 77 -20.88 10.76 -3.58
CA THR A 77 -19.51 10.77 -3.05
C THR A 77 -18.97 9.34 -2.93
N SER A 78 -17.64 9.22 -2.82
CA SER A 78 -16.95 7.93 -2.70
C SER A 78 -17.43 7.11 -1.49
N ASN A 79 -17.73 7.75 -0.35
CA ASN A 79 -18.27 7.07 0.81
C ASN A 79 -19.69 6.54 0.55
N MET A 80 -20.56 7.35 -0.05
CA MET A 80 -21.95 6.94 -0.34
C MET A 80 -21.98 5.77 -1.33
N ILE A 81 -21.11 5.78 -2.35
CA ILE A 81 -21.02 4.67 -3.31
C ILE A 81 -20.63 3.38 -2.59
N ASN A 82 -19.64 3.44 -1.69
CA ASN A 82 -19.21 2.28 -0.90
C ASN A 82 -20.35 1.75 -0.02
N GLU A 83 -21.08 2.64 0.66
CA GLU A 83 -22.22 2.28 1.51
C GLU A 83 -23.35 1.62 0.70
N ILE A 84 -23.69 2.18 -0.47
CA ILE A 84 -24.70 1.61 -1.37
C ILE A 84 -24.25 0.23 -1.89
N GLN A 85 -22.96 0.06 -2.22
CA GLN A 85 -22.43 -1.24 -2.65
C GLN A 85 -22.53 -2.30 -1.54
N VAL A 86 -22.22 -1.93 -0.29
CA VAL A 86 -22.38 -2.83 0.87
C VAL A 86 -23.84 -3.16 1.13
N ALA A 87 -24.75 -2.19 1.04
CA ALA A 87 -26.19 -2.46 1.19
C ALA A 87 -26.68 -3.43 0.11
N LYS A 88 -26.30 -3.21 -1.15
CA LYS A 88 -26.66 -4.10 -2.27
C LYS A 88 -26.10 -5.51 -2.09
N SER A 89 -24.85 -5.68 -1.66
CA SER A 89 -24.27 -7.01 -1.45
C SER A 89 -24.93 -7.79 -0.29
N LEU A 90 -25.58 -7.08 0.63
CA LEU A 90 -26.35 -7.64 1.74
C LEU A 90 -27.85 -7.79 1.44
N ASN A 91 -28.29 -7.53 0.20
CA ASN A 91 -29.71 -7.47 -0.18
C ASN A 91 -30.55 -6.47 0.64
N ILE A 92 -29.93 -5.41 1.16
CA ILE A 92 -30.61 -4.33 1.86
C ILE A 92 -31.17 -3.35 0.84
N ALA A 93 -32.44 -2.96 1.02
CA ALA A 93 -33.11 -2.05 0.10
C ALA A 93 -32.45 -0.67 0.12
N VAL A 94 -32.11 -0.15 -1.06
CA VAL A 94 -31.52 1.19 -1.23
C VAL A 94 -32.56 2.13 -1.83
N ARG A 95 -32.85 3.26 -1.18
CA ARG A 95 -33.86 4.23 -1.62
C ARG A 95 -33.27 5.63 -1.80
N TYR A 96 -33.50 6.21 -2.97
CA TYR A 96 -33.37 7.65 -3.17
C TYR A 96 -34.65 8.33 -2.69
N ILE A 97 -34.50 9.35 -1.85
CA ILE A 97 -35.62 10.17 -1.38
C ILE A 97 -35.47 11.58 -1.93
N ASP A 98 -36.42 11.98 -2.77
CA ASP A 98 -36.43 13.32 -3.36
C ASP A 98 -37.12 14.33 -2.43
N PHE A 99 -36.41 15.40 -2.06
CA PHE A 99 -37.01 16.54 -1.36
C PHE A 99 -37.69 17.54 -2.29
N GLU A 100 -37.34 17.55 -3.59
CA GLU A 100 -37.75 18.64 -4.48
C GLU A 100 -39.16 18.49 -5.06
N GLY A 101 -39.81 17.33 -4.92
CA GLY A 101 -41.24 17.15 -5.21
C GLY A 101 -41.70 17.53 -6.64
N LYS A 102 -40.77 17.70 -7.59
CA LYS A 102 -41.03 18.40 -8.86
C LYS A 102 -40.80 17.60 -10.14
N SER A 103 -40.61 16.29 -10.06
CA SER A 103 -40.34 15.51 -11.26
C SER A 103 -40.99 14.14 -11.26
N ASP A 104 -41.43 13.73 -12.44
CA ASP A 104 -42.06 12.45 -12.73
C ASP A 104 -41.21 11.30 -12.19
N LYS A 105 -41.74 10.54 -11.23
CA LYS A 105 -40.95 9.61 -10.39
C LYS A 105 -40.13 8.60 -11.20
N SER A 106 -40.60 8.22 -12.39
CA SER A 106 -39.93 7.32 -13.34
C SER A 106 -38.67 7.93 -13.97
N ASN A 107 -38.77 9.12 -14.58
CA ASN A 107 -37.63 9.84 -15.20
C ASN A 107 -36.55 10.21 -14.17
N VAL A 108 -36.96 10.48 -12.94
CA VAL A 108 -36.08 10.78 -11.82
C VAL A 108 -35.25 9.56 -11.45
N LEU A 109 -35.89 8.39 -11.33
CA LEU A 109 -35.23 7.14 -10.95
C LEU A 109 -34.22 6.69 -12.00
N GLU A 110 -34.57 6.72 -13.29
CA GLU A 110 -33.67 6.36 -14.40
C GLU A 110 -32.44 7.27 -14.47
N ASN A 111 -32.63 8.58 -14.28
CA ASN A 111 -31.53 9.54 -14.25
C ASN A 111 -30.57 9.28 -13.07
N TYR A 112 -31.11 8.98 -11.88
CA TYR A 112 -30.28 8.64 -10.72
C TYR A 112 -29.54 7.32 -10.86
N GLN A 113 -30.18 6.31 -11.43
CA GLN A 113 -29.53 5.03 -11.69
C GLN A 113 -28.39 5.17 -12.69
N SER A 114 -28.60 5.91 -13.79
CA SER A 114 -27.56 6.19 -14.79
C SER A 114 -26.37 6.97 -14.19
N LYS A 115 -26.66 8.02 -13.39
CA LYS A 115 -25.62 8.78 -12.65
C LYS A 115 -24.89 7.91 -11.63
N TYR A 116 -25.62 7.05 -10.92
CA TYR A 116 -25.04 6.10 -9.97
C TYR A 116 -24.09 5.14 -10.67
N GLU A 117 -24.48 4.52 -11.78
CA GLU A 117 -23.62 3.57 -12.50
C GLU A 117 -22.36 4.26 -13.04
N LYS A 118 -22.45 5.50 -13.54
CA LYS A 118 -21.28 6.28 -13.94
C LYS A 118 -20.35 6.58 -12.75
N ALA A 119 -20.90 7.03 -11.62
CA ALA A 119 -20.12 7.34 -10.43
C ALA A 119 -19.48 6.08 -9.82
N LYS A 120 -20.23 4.98 -9.79
CA LYS A 120 -19.80 3.65 -9.37
C LYS A 120 -18.63 3.13 -10.21
N ARG A 121 -18.68 3.29 -11.53
CA ARG A 121 -17.56 2.94 -12.43
C ARG A 121 -16.29 3.72 -12.08
N VAL A 122 -16.41 5.04 -11.88
CA VAL A 122 -15.27 5.89 -11.50
C VAL A 122 -14.71 5.49 -10.14
N TYR A 123 -15.59 5.25 -9.16
CA TYR A 123 -15.21 4.82 -7.82
C TYR A 123 -14.49 3.47 -7.83
N ASN A 124 -15.04 2.45 -8.51
CA ASN A 124 -14.39 1.14 -8.62
C ASN A 124 -13.03 1.26 -9.29
N TYR A 125 -12.94 1.99 -10.40
CA TYR A 125 -11.68 2.24 -11.07
C TYR A 125 -10.65 2.91 -10.14
N GLN A 126 -11.03 3.97 -9.42
CA GLN A 126 -10.15 4.65 -8.46
C GLN A 126 -9.75 3.75 -7.29
N LYS A 127 -10.68 2.94 -6.77
CA LYS A 127 -10.44 1.98 -5.69
C LYS A 127 -9.43 0.91 -6.12
N TYR A 128 -9.61 0.30 -7.28
CA TYR A 128 -8.66 -0.68 -7.81
C TYR A 128 -7.34 -0.01 -8.19
N LEU A 129 -7.36 1.18 -8.79
CA LEU A 129 -6.15 1.94 -9.09
C LEU A 129 -5.37 2.27 -7.82
N LYS A 130 -6.06 2.68 -6.74
CA LYS A 130 -5.45 2.88 -5.42
C LYS A 130 -4.89 1.56 -4.90
N GLY A 131 -5.64 0.46 -4.92
CA GLY A 131 -5.13 -0.85 -4.48
C GLY A 131 -3.93 -1.34 -5.28
N VAL A 132 -3.93 -1.15 -6.61
CA VAL A 132 -2.80 -1.42 -7.49
C VAL A 132 -1.62 -0.51 -7.14
N ASN A 133 -1.86 0.79 -6.96
CA ASN A 133 -0.82 1.74 -6.57
C ASN A 133 -0.27 1.45 -5.16
N ASP A 134 -1.10 1.13 -4.18
CA ASP A 134 -0.68 0.76 -2.83
C ASP A 134 0.14 -0.55 -2.89
N LEU A 135 -0.24 -1.52 -3.72
CA LEU A 135 0.58 -2.72 -3.95
C LEU A 135 1.91 -2.39 -4.64
N LEU A 136 1.93 -1.44 -5.57
CA LEU A 136 3.13 -1.02 -6.30
C LEU A 136 4.04 -0.05 -5.51
N TYR A 137 3.49 0.71 -4.56
CA TYR A 137 4.14 1.88 -3.96
C TYR A 137 4.02 1.96 -2.43
N SER A 138 3.38 1.02 -1.73
CA SER A 138 3.36 1.01 -0.26
C SER A 138 4.74 0.68 0.30
N GLY A 139 5.13 1.40 1.37
CA GLY A 139 6.40 1.21 2.07
C GLY A 139 6.51 -0.11 2.83
N ASP A 140 5.37 -0.81 3.02
CA ASP A 140 5.29 -2.12 3.67
C ASP A 140 5.39 -3.24 2.63
N LEU A 141 6.60 -3.42 2.09
CA LEU A 141 6.97 -4.40 1.05
C LEU A 141 6.74 -5.89 1.43
N TYR A 142 6.18 -6.19 2.61
CA TYR A 142 5.88 -7.55 3.07
C TYR A 142 4.42 -7.98 2.87
N LYS A 143 3.65 -7.25 2.04
CA LYS A 143 2.32 -7.71 1.59
C LYS A 143 2.11 -7.61 0.08
N ILE A 144 3.09 -8.02 -0.73
CA ILE A 144 2.70 -8.77 -1.94
C ILE A 144 2.34 -10.17 -1.46
N ASP A 145 1.23 -10.26 -0.77
CA ASP A 145 0.56 -11.53 -0.59
C ASP A 145 0.13 -11.93 -2.01
N TYR A 146 0.70 -13.01 -2.54
CA TYR A 146 0.23 -13.57 -3.81
C TYR A 146 -1.28 -13.77 -3.78
N SER A 147 -1.84 -14.05 -2.60
CA SER A 147 -3.29 -14.09 -2.39
C SER A 147 -3.97 -12.73 -2.62
N PHE A 148 -3.37 -11.61 -2.19
CA PHE A 148 -3.92 -10.26 -2.40
C PHE A 148 -3.78 -9.80 -3.85
N LYS A 149 -2.69 -10.17 -4.52
CA LYS A 149 -2.53 -9.91 -5.95
C LYS A 149 -3.54 -10.71 -6.77
N SER A 150 -3.63 -12.02 -6.56
CA SER A 150 -4.63 -12.87 -7.22
C SER A 150 -6.06 -12.47 -6.87
N TYR A 151 -6.28 -11.99 -5.65
CA TYR A 151 -7.55 -11.37 -5.26
C TYR A 151 -7.86 -10.12 -6.08
N LEU A 152 -6.90 -9.21 -6.25
CA LEU A 152 -7.10 -8.01 -7.09
C LEU A 152 -7.27 -8.36 -8.57
N GLU A 153 -6.52 -9.33 -9.09
CA GLU A 153 -6.68 -9.86 -10.46
C GLU A 153 -8.10 -10.38 -10.67
N GLY A 154 -8.55 -11.30 -9.82
CA GLY A 154 -9.91 -11.85 -9.90
C GLY A 154 -10.98 -10.75 -9.76
N ARG A 155 -10.80 -9.81 -8.83
CA ARG A 155 -11.76 -8.69 -8.66
C ARG A 155 -11.81 -7.74 -9.86
N ILE A 156 -10.69 -7.48 -10.54
CA ILE A 156 -10.67 -6.63 -11.74
C ILE A 156 -11.28 -7.37 -12.93
N GLU A 157 -10.99 -8.67 -13.06
CA GLU A 157 -11.49 -9.52 -14.15
C GLU A 157 -13.01 -9.72 -14.04
N ASP A 158 -13.49 -10.05 -12.84
CA ASP A 158 -14.90 -10.31 -12.54
C ASP A 158 -15.77 -9.05 -12.43
N ASP A 159 -15.18 -7.84 -12.40
CA ASP A 159 -15.95 -6.59 -12.26
C ASP A 159 -16.79 -6.35 -13.52
N ASP A 160 -18.12 -6.38 -13.37
CA ASP A 160 -19.10 -6.21 -14.45
C ASP A 160 -19.30 -4.75 -14.88
N ILE A 161 -18.71 -3.80 -14.15
CA ILE A 161 -18.94 -2.37 -14.34
C ILE A 161 -17.79 -1.73 -15.13
N LEU A 162 -16.53 -2.11 -14.89
CA LEU A 162 -15.36 -1.59 -15.59
C LEU A 162 -15.42 -1.86 -17.09
N SER A 163 -14.97 -0.89 -17.91
CA SER A 163 -14.81 -1.14 -19.35
C SER A 163 -13.62 -2.04 -19.63
N GLU A 164 -13.63 -2.75 -20.77
CA GLU A 164 -12.49 -3.57 -21.20
C GLU A 164 -11.17 -2.79 -21.27
N THR A 165 -11.22 -1.53 -21.71
CA THR A 165 -10.03 -0.66 -21.71
C THR A 165 -9.52 -0.37 -20.30
N GLN A 166 -10.42 -0.19 -19.33
CA GLN A 166 -10.05 0.04 -17.92
C GLN A 166 -9.51 -1.23 -17.26
N LYS A 167 -10.14 -2.39 -17.51
CA LYS A 167 -9.65 -3.70 -17.07
C LYS A 167 -8.26 -3.94 -17.63
N LYS A 168 -8.09 -3.81 -18.94
CA LYS A 168 -6.80 -3.95 -19.61
C LYS A 168 -5.76 -2.97 -19.08
N TYR A 169 -6.12 -1.71 -18.81
CA TYR A 169 -5.20 -0.76 -18.20
C TYR A 169 -4.79 -1.18 -16.79
N LEU A 170 -5.72 -1.57 -15.93
CA LEU A 170 -5.45 -1.98 -14.55
C LEU A 170 -4.64 -3.29 -14.50
N SER A 171 -5.02 -4.30 -15.29
CA SER A 171 -4.28 -5.55 -15.43
C SER A 171 -2.90 -5.29 -16.00
N ASN A 172 -2.80 -4.53 -17.11
CA ASN A 172 -1.50 -4.12 -17.62
C ASN A 172 -0.73 -3.35 -16.57
N LYS A 173 -1.32 -2.51 -15.73
CA LYS A 173 -0.59 -1.79 -14.69
C LYS A 173 -0.10 -2.73 -13.59
N LEU A 174 -0.94 -3.67 -13.17
CA LEU A 174 -0.65 -4.72 -12.21
C LEU A 174 0.46 -5.68 -12.71
N HIS A 175 0.55 -5.88 -14.03
CA HIS A 175 1.58 -6.69 -14.71
C HIS A 175 2.74 -5.86 -15.30
N SER A 176 2.60 -4.54 -15.43
CA SER A 176 3.55 -3.61 -16.09
C SER A 176 4.79 -3.42 -15.24
N TYR A 177 4.67 -3.72 -13.96
CA TYR A 177 5.83 -3.87 -13.13
C TYR A 177 6.32 -5.31 -13.21
N PRO A 178 7.59 -5.52 -13.58
CA PRO A 178 8.15 -6.86 -13.56
C PRO A 178 7.97 -7.49 -12.18
N PHE A 179 7.23 -8.60 -12.14
CA PHE A 179 7.40 -9.66 -11.13
C PHE A 179 8.82 -10.27 -11.18
N THR A 180 9.65 -9.84 -12.12
CA THR A 180 11.04 -10.21 -12.24
C THR A 180 11.94 -9.22 -11.51
N PHE A 181 12.42 -9.64 -10.34
CA PHE A 181 13.82 -9.48 -9.90
C PHE A 181 14.42 -8.07 -9.67
N ASP A 182 13.83 -6.96 -10.09
CA ASP A 182 14.46 -5.62 -9.98
C ASP A 182 14.06 -4.84 -8.70
N TYR A 183 12.99 -5.27 -8.03
CA TYR A 183 12.41 -4.63 -6.84
C TYR A 183 13.21 -4.77 -5.53
N LEU A 184 14.38 -5.39 -5.57
CA LEU A 184 15.30 -5.48 -4.43
C LEU A 184 15.95 -4.12 -4.07
N ASP A 185 15.68 -3.04 -4.81
CA ASP A 185 16.40 -1.77 -4.64
C ASP A 185 15.87 -0.81 -3.56
N LYS A 186 14.66 -1.04 -2.99
CA LYS A 186 14.07 -0.11 -2.00
C LYS A 186 13.76 -0.68 -0.62
N GLY A 187 14.39 -1.79 -0.25
CA GLY A 187 14.34 -2.32 1.14
C GLY A 187 15.44 -3.33 1.50
N TYR A 188 16.10 -3.90 0.49
CA TYR A 188 17.11 -4.96 0.64
C TYR A 188 18.54 -4.46 0.37
N ARG A 189 18.79 -3.16 0.55
CA ARG A 189 20.16 -2.59 0.48
C ARG A 189 21.14 -3.23 1.46
N TYR A 190 20.63 -4.02 2.41
CA TYR A 190 21.28 -4.49 3.62
C TYR A 190 20.83 -5.91 3.95
N ILE A 191 21.58 -6.91 3.49
CA ILE A 191 21.26 -8.33 3.69
C ILE A 191 21.07 -8.74 5.16
N TRP A 192 21.68 -8.00 6.08
CA TRP A 192 21.58 -8.23 7.51
C TRP A 192 20.21 -7.92 8.13
N ASN A 193 19.30 -7.27 7.39
CA ASN A 193 17.92 -7.04 7.83
C ASN A 193 17.00 -8.23 7.52
N LEU A 194 17.53 -9.32 6.95
CA LEU A 194 16.75 -10.45 6.45
C LEU A 194 16.88 -11.67 7.36
N ASN A 195 15.81 -12.47 7.46
CA ASN A 195 15.87 -13.78 8.12
C ASN A 195 16.81 -14.74 7.36
N ASN A 196 17.45 -15.66 8.06
CA ASN A 196 18.40 -16.62 7.48
C ASN A 196 17.75 -17.49 6.39
N ASP A 197 16.47 -17.84 6.54
CA ASP A 197 15.73 -18.73 5.63
C ASP A 197 15.50 -18.14 4.22
N ILE A 198 15.73 -16.83 4.05
CA ILE A 198 15.52 -16.11 2.78
C ILE A 198 16.81 -15.53 2.19
N ARG A 199 17.94 -15.64 2.89
CA ARG A 199 19.25 -15.21 2.36
C ARG A 199 19.73 -16.21 1.32
N ASN A 200 20.40 -15.72 0.28
CA ASN A 200 21.04 -16.54 -0.75
C ASN A 200 22.18 -15.79 -1.44
N ASP A 201 22.98 -16.51 -2.24
CA ASP A 201 24.11 -15.98 -3.00
C ASP A 201 23.76 -14.70 -3.79
N THR A 202 22.57 -14.65 -4.40
CA THR A 202 22.16 -13.52 -5.25
C THR A 202 21.96 -12.24 -4.45
N LEU A 203 21.40 -12.33 -3.24
CA LEU A 203 21.18 -11.17 -2.37
C LEU A 203 22.51 -10.58 -1.89
N TYR A 204 23.46 -11.42 -1.46
CA TYR A 204 24.79 -10.97 -1.04
C TYR A 204 25.52 -10.19 -2.13
N VAL A 205 25.43 -10.67 -3.37
CA VAL A 205 26.05 -10.02 -4.54
C VAL A 205 25.42 -8.67 -4.83
N ARG A 206 24.09 -8.57 -4.72
CA ARG A 206 23.37 -7.32 -4.98
C ARG A 206 23.66 -6.28 -3.92
N THR A 207 23.69 -6.68 -2.65
CA THR A 207 24.12 -5.82 -1.55
C THR A 207 25.59 -5.38 -1.73
N MET A 208 26.48 -6.25 -2.21
CA MET A 208 27.85 -5.87 -2.57
C MET A 208 27.87 -4.81 -3.69
N TYR A 209 27.15 -5.01 -4.79
CA TYR A 209 27.10 -4.01 -5.88
C TYR A 209 26.54 -2.67 -5.41
N PHE A 210 25.52 -2.69 -4.56
CA PHE A 210 25.01 -1.47 -3.93
C PHE A 210 26.12 -0.74 -3.15
N ILE A 211 26.84 -1.46 -2.29
CA ILE A 211 27.96 -0.88 -1.51
C ILE A 211 29.05 -0.34 -2.44
N LYS A 212 29.41 -1.09 -3.49
CA LYS A 212 30.44 -0.73 -4.47
C LYS A 212 30.19 0.65 -5.09
N PHE A 213 28.95 0.91 -5.51
CA PHE A 213 28.57 2.16 -6.20
C PHE A 213 28.21 3.32 -5.27
N LEU A 214 28.26 3.14 -3.94
CA LEU A 214 28.14 4.27 -3.03
C LEU A 214 29.35 5.20 -3.14
N GLU A 215 29.11 6.50 -2.95
CA GLU A 215 30.17 7.48 -2.71
C GLU A 215 30.97 7.09 -1.46
N TRP A 216 32.27 7.38 -1.49
CA TRP A 216 33.14 7.08 -0.36
C TRP A 216 32.81 7.96 0.85
N GLY A 217 32.81 7.37 2.04
CA GLY A 217 32.48 8.03 3.32
C GLY A 217 32.02 7.04 4.38
N ASP A 218 31.73 7.52 5.58
CA ASP A 218 31.40 6.71 6.79
C ASP A 218 30.34 5.65 6.52
N LYS A 219 29.33 6.00 5.72
CA LYS A 219 28.25 5.10 5.34
C LYS A 219 28.78 3.93 4.51
N LYS A 220 29.56 4.16 3.47
CA LYS A 220 30.12 3.08 2.63
C LYS A 220 31.01 2.17 3.48
N VAL A 221 31.88 2.77 4.30
CA VAL A 221 32.78 2.06 5.22
C VAL A 221 32.01 1.18 6.20
N SER A 222 31.00 1.72 6.89
CA SER A 222 30.16 0.98 7.84
C SER A 222 29.48 -0.23 7.19
N LEU A 223 29.02 -0.08 5.96
CA LEU A 223 28.35 -1.14 5.21
C LEU A 223 29.31 -2.23 4.75
N MET A 224 30.53 -1.85 4.34
CA MET A 224 31.59 -2.79 4.03
C MET A 224 31.95 -3.64 5.25
N LYS A 225 32.14 -3.01 6.44
CA LYS A 225 32.37 -3.74 7.70
C LYS A 225 31.27 -4.75 8.00
N LYS A 226 30.00 -4.30 7.92
CA LYS A 226 28.84 -5.18 8.11
C LYS A 226 28.82 -6.34 7.12
N MET A 227 29.13 -6.08 5.85
CA MET A 227 29.19 -7.12 4.82
C MET A 227 30.24 -8.18 5.14
N PHE A 228 31.46 -7.78 5.53
CA PHE A 228 32.52 -8.71 5.92
C PHE A 228 32.12 -9.59 7.10
N ASN A 229 31.50 -9.01 8.14
CA ASN A 229 31.05 -9.75 9.32
C ASN A 229 29.94 -10.75 9.00
N PHE A 230 29.00 -10.38 8.13
CA PHE A 230 27.89 -11.25 7.75
C PHE A 230 28.34 -12.41 6.85
N ILE A 231 29.23 -12.17 5.89
CA ILE A 231 29.71 -13.20 4.97
C ILE A 231 30.50 -14.31 5.69
N ARG A 232 31.24 -13.96 6.75
CA ARG A 232 32.05 -14.93 7.52
C ARG A 232 31.21 -16.06 8.12
N ASN A 233 30.06 -15.70 8.70
CA ASN A 233 29.29 -16.61 9.55
C ASN A 233 28.05 -17.20 8.85
N ASP A 234 27.63 -16.63 7.73
CA ASP A 234 26.42 -17.08 7.05
C ASP A 234 26.68 -18.33 6.20
N LYS A 235 25.87 -19.37 6.45
CA LYS A 235 25.92 -20.66 5.74
C LYS A 235 25.08 -20.65 4.46
N ALA A 236 24.25 -19.63 4.25
CA ALA A 236 23.38 -19.49 3.09
C ALA A 236 24.14 -19.06 1.82
N ILE A 237 25.43 -18.68 1.96
CA ILE A 237 26.29 -18.28 0.85
C ILE A 237 27.42 -19.29 0.61
N SER A 238 27.66 -19.64 -0.66
CA SER A 238 28.72 -20.57 -1.03
C SER A 238 30.13 -19.98 -0.81
N GLU A 239 31.10 -20.79 -0.39
CA GLU A 239 32.48 -20.34 -0.12
C GLU A 239 33.13 -19.65 -1.31
N HIS A 240 32.88 -20.13 -2.54
CA HIS A 240 33.34 -19.47 -3.76
C HIS A 240 32.76 -18.05 -3.92
N ARG A 241 31.49 -17.85 -3.52
CA ARG A 241 30.81 -16.56 -3.64
C ARG A 241 31.20 -15.60 -2.53
N LYS A 242 31.39 -16.08 -1.30
CA LYS A 242 32.02 -15.32 -0.20
C LYS A 242 33.35 -14.76 -0.68
N ARG A 243 34.15 -15.62 -1.31
CA ARG A 243 35.43 -15.32 -1.91
C ARG A 243 35.35 -14.15 -2.88
N LYS A 244 34.51 -14.25 -3.90
CA LYS A 244 34.36 -13.21 -4.91
C LYS A 244 33.94 -11.85 -4.32
N ILE A 245 33.01 -11.84 -3.37
CA ILE A 245 32.54 -10.58 -2.76
C ILE A 245 33.64 -9.91 -1.95
N VAL A 246 34.42 -10.69 -1.19
CA VAL A 246 35.56 -10.17 -0.43
C VAL A 246 36.60 -9.55 -1.37
N GLU A 247 36.93 -10.23 -2.48
CA GLU A 247 37.84 -9.68 -3.50
C GLU A 247 37.31 -8.38 -4.11
N ASP A 248 36.03 -8.33 -4.50
CA ASP A 248 35.42 -7.15 -5.09
C ASP A 248 35.44 -5.93 -4.13
N LEU A 249 35.14 -6.14 -2.84
CA LEU A 249 35.19 -5.07 -1.85
C LEU A 249 36.63 -4.63 -1.56
N TYR A 250 37.57 -5.57 -1.51
CA TYR A 250 39.00 -5.27 -1.33
C TYR A 250 39.53 -4.36 -2.44
N TYR A 251 39.18 -4.63 -3.70
CA TYR A 251 39.60 -3.78 -4.82
C TYR A 251 39.11 -2.34 -4.68
N GLU A 252 37.91 -2.11 -4.13
CA GLU A 252 37.41 -0.77 -3.87
C GLU A 252 38.22 -0.04 -2.78
N ILE A 253 38.68 -0.76 -1.75
CA ILE A 253 39.50 -0.19 -0.67
C ILE A 253 40.88 0.20 -1.19
N VAL A 254 41.55 -0.69 -1.94
CA VAL A 254 42.86 -0.40 -2.54
C VAL A 254 42.77 0.79 -3.50
N LYS A 255 41.71 0.86 -4.29
CA LYS A 255 41.48 1.98 -5.20
C LYS A 255 41.35 3.30 -4.42
N GLN A 256 40.62 3.30 -3.30
CA GLN A 256 40.51 4.51 -2.49
C GLN A 256 41.83 4.89 -1.80
N SER A 257 42.54 3.93 -1.21
CA SER A 257 43.80 4.20 -0.51
C SER A 257 44.87 4.79 -1.44
N GLU A 258 44.87 4.39 -2.71
CA GLU A 258 45.70 4.99 -3.76
C GLU A 258 45.31 6.44 -4.07
N LEU A 259 44.01 6.74 -4.18
CA LEU A 259 43.51 8.10 -4.42
C LEU A 259 43.85 9.04 -3.27
N GLU A 260 43.74 8.57 -2.03
CA GLU A 260 44.00 9.36 -0.81
C GLU A 260 45.48 9.39 -0.42
N LYS A 261 46.36 8.67 -1.13
CA LYS A 261 47.78 8.46 -0.78
C LYS A 261 47.95 8.00 0.68
N HIS A 262 47.07 7.08 1.11
CA HIS A 262 47.03 6.63 2.49
C HIS A 262 48.38 6.03 2.91
N PRO A 263 48.95 6.40 4.08
CA PRO A 263 50.31 6.04 4.46
C PRO A 263 50.54 4.53 4.57
N LYS A 264 49.49 3.77 4.89
CA LYS A 264 49.54 2.31 5.00
C LYS A 264 49.29 1.56 3.67
N ASN A 265 49.10 2.24 2.54
CA ASN A 265 48.71 1.62 1.26
C ASN A 265 49.63 0.47 0.80
N PHE A 266 50.91 0.50 1.15
CA PHE A 266 51.85 -0.58 0.83
C PHE A 266 51.48 -1.91 1.52
N MET A 267 50.93 -1.86 2.75
CA MET A 267 50.52 -3.07 3.49
C MET A 267 49.33 -3.75 2.84
N LEU A 268 48.42 -3.02 2.18
CA LEU A 268 47.31 -3.61 1.45
C LEU A 268 47.81 -4.47 0.29
N LYS A 269 48.86 -4.03 -0.41
CA LYS A 269 49.41 -4.72 -1.59
C LYS A 269 50.15 -6.02 -1.26
N GLU A 270 50.51 -6.22 0.01
CA GLU A 270 51.23 -7.40 0.50
C GLU A 270 50.29 -8.48 1.06
N ILE A 271 48.98 -8.21 1.18
CA ILE A 271 48.02 -9.18 1.72
C ILE A 271 47.80 -10.32 0.72
N TYR A 272 48.17 -11.54 1.12
CA TYR A 272 47.91 -12.75 0.35
C TYR A 272 46.46 -13.23 0.53
N LYS A 273 45.87 -13.67 -0.59
CA LYS A 273 44.48 -14.11 -0.76
C LYS A 273 43.98 -15.05 0.36
N TYR A 274 42.90 -14.60 1.02
CA TYR A 274 41.92 -15.33 1.86
C TYR A 274 42.00 -15.26 3.38
N GLU A 275 43.15 -15.45 4.01
CA GLU A 275 43.14 -15.72 5.47
C GLU A 275 43.21 -14.45 6.32
N ASP A 276 43.97 -13.42 5.90
CA ASP A 276 44.24 -12.24 6.73
C ASP A 276 43.50 -10.95 6.28
N ILE A 277 42.67 -11.04 5.21
CA ILE A 277 41.99 -9.87 4.64
C ILE A 277 40.99 -9.24 5.64
N HIS A 278 40.37 -10.03 6.51
CA HIS A 278 39.33 -9.51 7.42
C HIS A 278 39.94 -8.66 8.55
N ASP A 279 40.98 -9.18 9.22
CA ASP A 279 41.61 -8.52 10.37
C ASP A 279 42.42 -7.27 9.97
N LEU A 280 43.05 -7.28 8.78
CA LEU A 280 43.72 -6.10 8.24
C LEU A 280 42.74 -5.00 7.80
N LEU A 281 41.55 -5.36 7.29
CA LEU A 281 40.56 -4.37 6.86
C LEU A 281 39.84 -3.71 8.04
N GLU A 282 39.69 -4.41 9.17
CA GLU A 282 39.19 -3.81 10.42
C GLU A 282 40.17 -2.72 10.90
N ALA A 283 41.47 -2.99 10.87
CA ALA A 283 42.54 -2.05 11.25
C ALA A 283 42.73 -0.84 10.30
N PHE A 284 42.24 -0.90 9.06
CA PHE A 284 42.32 0.19 8.07
C PHE A 284 41.10 1.10 8.04
N LEU A 285 39.95 0.61 8.52
CA LEU A 285 38.70 1.35 8.54
C LEU A 285 38.42 1.96 9.93
N GLU A 286 39.40 1.96 10.83
CA GLU A 286 39.34 2.49 12.20
C GLU A 286 40.02 3.85 12.40
N ASP A 287 40.73 4.37 11.38
CA ASP A 287 41.31 5.71 11.39
C ASP A 287 40.38 6.75 10.72
#